data_AF-A0A7T5RRB8-F1
#
_entry.id   AF-A0A7T5RRB8-F1
#
_cell.length_a   1.000
_cell.length_b   1.000
_cell.length_c   1.000
_cell.angle_alpha   90.00
_cell.angle_beta   90.00
_cell.angle_gamma   90.00
#
_symmetry.space_group_name_H-M   'P 1'
#
loop_
_entity.id
_entity.type
_entity.pdbx_description
1 polymer ?
#
loop_
_entity_poly.entity_id
_entity_poly.type
_entity_poly.pdbx_seq_one_letter_code
_entity_poly.pdbx_strand_id
1 'polypeptide(L)'
;MPLPEYLITIDYVSEGEVANLIRGFIEIQGKKVRFSGVAYGRFGGQNFSPQFTPSAKKSLSALSGDFEKLEEDIQMRLVRGEFDAKPGKDEKHHHHHLGEEQEHK
;
A
#
# COMPACT_ATOMS: atom_id res chain seq x y z
N MET A 1 20.32 -16.94 3.02
CA MET A 1 20.67 -16.21 1.80
C MET A 1 20.22 -14.78 1.99
N PRO A 2 20.99 -13.77 1.53
CA PRO A 2 20.55 -12.38 1.55
C PRO A 2 19.34 -12.21 0.62
N LEU A 3 18.42 -11.31 0.97
CA LEU A 3 17.33 -10.93 0.06
C LEU A 3 17.91 -10.21 -1.16
N PRO A 4 17.34 -10.43 -2.37
CA PRO A 4 17.72 -9.64 -3.55
C PRO A 4 17.32 -8.18 -3.36
N GLU A 5 17.93 -7.28 -4.12
CA GLU A 5 17.50 -5.88 -4.13
C GLU A 5 16.10 -5.71 -4.72
N TYR A 6 15.32 -4.82 -4.10
CA TYR A 6 13.97 -4.50 -4.55
C TYR A 6 13.55 -3.09 -4.12
N LEU A 7 12.61 -2.53 -4.89
CA LEU A 7 12.00 -1.23 -4.64
C LEU A 7 10.53 -1.40 -4.25
N ILE A 8 10.05 -0.51 -3.39
CA ILE A 8 8.64 -0.42 -3.00
C ILE A 8 8.12 0.90 -3.54
N THR A 9 7.08 0.86 -4.37
CA THR A 9 6.40 2.07 -4.85
C THR A 9 4.94 2.06 -4.44
N ILE A 10 4.50 3.13 -3.78
CA ILE A 10 3.09 3.40 -3.50
C ILE A 10 2.56 4.31 -4.60
N ASP A 11 1.56 3.83 -5.34
CA ASP A 11 0.92 4.57 -6.44
C ASP A 11 -0.52 4.98 -6.17
N TYR A 12 -1.06 4.60 -5.01
CA TYR A 12 -2.41 4.98 -4.59
C TYR A 12 -2.54 5.01 -3.06
N VAL A 13 -3.21 6.05 -2.57
CA VAL A 13 -3.64 6.19 -1.17
C VAL A 13 -5.09 6.67 -1.16
N SER A 14 -5.97 5.95 -0.46
CA SER A 14 -7.32 6.41 -0.12
C SER A 14 -7.31 6.82 1.33
N GLU A 15 -7.61 8.09 1.60
CA GLU A 15 -7.74 8.60 2.96
C GLU A 15 -9.07 8.14 3.58
N GLY A 16 -9.00 7.58 4.77
CA GLY A 16 -10.17 7.23 5.58
C GLY A 16 -10.01 7.75 7.00
N GLU A 17 -11.11 7.98 7.71
CA GLU A 17 -11.07 8.58 9.06
C GLU A 17 -10.29 7.73 10.09
N VAL A 18 -10.25 6.41 9.89
CA VAL A 18 -9.61 5.44 10.79
C VAL A 18 -8.43 4.72 10.13
N ALA A 19 -8.53 4.43 8.84
CA ALA A 19 -7.56 3.64 8.11
C ALA A 19 -7.43 4.12 6.66
N ASN A 20 -6.20 4.12 6.15
CA ASN A 20 -5.90 4.47 4.78
C ASN A 20 -5.68 3.20 3.96
N LEU A 21 -6.34 3.11 2.81
CA LEU A 21 -6.10 2.02 1.85
C LEU A 21 -4.94 2.42 0.96
N ILE A 22 -3.91 1.59 0.91
CA ILE A 22 -2.71 1.83 0.12
C ILE A 22 -2.60 0.76 -0.95
N ARG A 23 -2.20 1.16 -2.15
CA ARG A 23 -1.83 0.21 -3.21
C ARG A 23 -0.49 0.62 -3.79
N GLY A 24 0.23 -0.41 -4.23
CA GLY A 24 1.58 -0.25 -4.73
C GLY A 24 2.05 -1.48 -5.48
N PHE A 25 3.34 -1.47 -5.78
CA PHE A 25 4.04 -2.63 -6.32
C PHE A 25 5.44 -2.75 -5.74
N ILE A 26 5.89 -3.99 -5.62
CA ILE A 26 7.29 -4.35 -5.39
C ILE A 26 7.93 -4.53 -6.76
N GLU A 27 9.05 -3.85 -7.01
CA GLU A 27 9.89 -4.09 -8.18
C GLU A 27 11.13 -4.89 -7.75
N ILE A 28 11.23 -6.13 -8.21
CA ILE A 28 12.29 -7.08 -7.85
C ILE A 28 12.77 -7.77 -9.12
N GLN A 29 14.06 -7.66 -9.43
CA GLN A 29 14.66 -8.20 -10.67
C GLN A 29 13.91 -7.77 -11.95
N GLY A 30 13.48 -6.50 -12.01
CA GLY A 30 12.72 -5.95 -13.15
C GLY A 30 11.27 -6.42 -13.27
N LYS A 31 10.77 -7.23 -12.32
CA LYS A 31 9.35 -7.64 -12.27
C LYS A 31 8.59 -6.83 -11.25
N LYS A 32 7.43 -6.32 -11.65
CA LYS A 32 6.50 -5.60 -10.78
C LYS A 32 5.45 -6.54 -10.24
N VAL A 33 5.35 -6.63 -8.91
CA VAL A 33 4.35 -7.44 -8.21
C VAL A 33 3.45 -6.52 -7.39
N ARG A 34 2.15 -6.54 -7.68
CA ARG A 34 1.16 -5.69 -7.02
C ARG A 34 0.89 -6.13 -5.58
N PHE A 35 0.69 -5.16 -4.71
CA PHE A 35 0.19 -5.36 -3.35
C PHE A 35 -0.83 -4.29 -2.99
N SER A 36 -1.67 -4.61 -2.01
CA SER A 36 -2.51 -3.66 -1.31
C SER A 36 -2.16 -3.69 0.17
N GLY A 37 -2.45 -2.65 0.93
CA GLY A 37 -2.24 -2.66 2.36
C GLY A 37 -3.15 -1.67 3.06
N VAL A 38 -3.28 -1.86 4.36
CA VAL A 38 -4.01 -0.94 5.22
C VAL A 38 -3.01 -0.30 6.16
N ALA A 39 -2.99 1.03 6.19
CA ALA A 39 -2.26 1.81 7.18
C ALA A 39 -3.24 2.37 8.21
N TYR A 40 -3.02 2.06 9.48
CA TYR A 40 -3.88 2.53 10.57
C TYR A 40 -3.29 3.76 11.26
N GLY A 41 -4.15 4.73 11.60
CA GLY A 41 -3.82 5.89 12.43
C GLY A 41 -3.74 7.22 11.68
N ARG A 42 -3.62 8.31 12.45
CA ARG A 42 -3.33 9.67 11.93
C ARG A 42 -1.92 9.68 11.35
N PHE A 43 -1.72 10.34 10.21
CA PHE A 43 -0.42 10.50 9.53
C PHE A 43 0.72 10.77 10.55
N GLY A 44 1.50 9.74 10.91
CA GLY A 44 2.60 9.87 11.88
C GLY A 44 2.88 8.71 12.86
N GLY A 45 2.44 7.46 12.62
CA GLY A 45 2.76 6.33 13.52
C GLY A 45 2.32 4.95 13.00
N GLN A 46 2.47 4.71 11.69
CA GLN A 46 1.65 3.75 10.94
C GLN A 46 2.07 2.29 11.14
N ASN A 47 1.17 1.49 11.69
CA ASN A 47 1.19 0.04 11.47
C ASN A 47 0.71 -0.22 10.04
N PHE A 48 1.59 -0.74 9.19
CA PHE A 48 1.27 -1.12 7.82
C PHE A 48 1.18 -2.64 7.73
N SER A 49 0.10 -3.16 7.14
CA SER A 49 0.01 -4.60 6.82
C SER A 49 -0.13 -4.77 5.31
N PRO A 50 0.93 -5.24 4.61
CA PRO A 50 0.83 -5.55 3.18
C PRO A 50 0.06 -6.85 2.97
N GLN A 51 -0.73 -6.88 1.90
CA GLN A 51 -1.51 -8.01 1.46
C GLN A 51 -1.14 -8.36 0.03
N PHE A 52 -0.84 -9.63 -0.18
CA PHE A 52 -0.44 -10.19 -1.46
C PHE A 52 -1.44 -11.26 -1.88
N THR A 53 -1.86 -11.22 -3.15
CA THR A 53 -2.64 -12.31 -3.74
C THR A 53 -1.81 -13.60 -3.79
N PRO A 54 -2.43 -14.80 -3.87
CA PRO A 54 -1.68 -16.05 -3.98
C PRO A 54 -0.67 -16.08 -5.14
N SER A 55 -1.03 -15.46 -6.28
CA SER A 55 -0.14 -15.32 -7.44
C SER A 55 1.04 -14.38 -7.15
N ALA A 56 0.82 -13.28 -6.43
CA ALA A 56 1.88 -12.38 -5.99
C ALA A 56 2.83 -13.08 -5.01
N LYS A 57 2.32 -13.81 -4.01
CA LYS A 57 3.13 -14.58 -3.07
C LYS A 57 4.02 -15.60 -3.79
N LYS A 58 3.45 -16.35 -4.74
CA LYS A 58 4.21 -17.30 -5.57
C LYS A 58 5.30 -16.61 -6.40
N SER A 59 4.98 -15.46 -6.99
CA SER A 59 5.93 -14.69 -7.80
C SER A 59 7.08 -14.15 -6.95
N LEU A 60 6.77 -13.57 -5.79
CA LEU A 60 7.76 -13.05 -4.86
C LEU A 60 8.63 -14.16 -4.28
N SER A 61 8.03 -15.27 -3.85
CA SER A 61 8.76 -16.46 -3.39
C SER A 61 9.74 -16.98 -4.44
N ALA A 62 9.33 -17.04 -5.72
CA ALA A 62 10.19 -17.47 -6.80
C ALA A 62 11.35 -16.50 -7.09
N LEU A 63 11.22 -15.21 -6.74
CA LEU A 63 12.22 -14.17 -6.99
C LEU A 63 13.16 -13.97 -5.79
N SER A 64 12.66 -14.08 -4.56
CA SER A 64 13.45 -13.92 -3.33
C SER A 64 14.01 -15.23 -2.79
N GLY A 65 13.44 -16.37 -3.16
CA GLY A 65 13.73 -17.69 -2.58
C GLY A 65 13.12 -17.92 -1.20
N ASP A 66 12.67 -16.87 -0.52
CA ASP A 66 12.05 -16.91 0.80
C ASP A 66 11.02 -15.78 0.90
N PHE A 67 9.73 -16.13 0.89
CA PHE A 67 8.65 -15.13 0.90
C PHE A 67 8.43 -14.56 2.30
N GLU A 68 8.54 -15.37 3.35
CA GLU A 68 8.27 -14.93 4.72
C GLU A 68 9.28 -13.86 5.15
N LYS A 69 10.58 -14.07 4.86
CA LYS A 69 11.60 -13.04 5.11
C LYS A 69 11.39 -11.78 4.29
N LEU A 70 10.96 -11.93 3.04
CA LEU A 70 10.69 -10.78 2.18
C LEU A 70 9.47 -9.99 2.66
N GLU A 71 8.39 -10.67 3.07
CA GLU A 71 7.17 -10.05 3.59
C GLU A 71 7.45 -9.27 4.87
N GLU A 72 8.24 -9.83 5.79
CA GLU A 72 8.69 -9.15 7.01
C GLU A 72 9.52 -7.90 6.69
N ASP A 73 10.50 -8.01 5.78
CA ASP A 73 11.35 -6.88 5.38
C ASP A 73 10.55 -5.78 4.68
N ILE A 74 9.63 -6.14 3.78
CA ILE A 74 8.70 -5.21 3.13
C ILE A 74 7.85 -4.48 4.18
N GLN A 75 7.28 -5.21 5.13
CA GLN A 75 6.46 -4.62 6.19
C GLN A 75 7.28 -3.63 7.04
N MET A 76 8.50 -4.00 7.44
CA MET A 76 9.39 -3.11 8.20
C MET A 76 9.77 -1.86 7.42
N ARG A 77 10.12 -1.99 6.13
CA ARG A 77 10.42 -0.85 5.26
C ARG A 77 9.23 0.08 5.11
N LEU A 78 8.03 -0.46 4.94
CA LEU A 78 6.79 0.34 4.87
C LEU A 78 6.52 1.10 6.17
N VAL A 79 6.69 0.46 7.32
CA VAL A 79 6.58 1.10 8.65
C VAL A 79 7.62 2.20 8.83
N ARG A 80 8.84 2.02 8.32
CA ARG A 80 9.93 3.01 8.38
C ARG A 80 9.81 4.15 7.38
N GLY A 81 8.89 4.07 6.41
CA GLY A 81 8.78 5.06 5.33
C GLY A 81 9.78 4.85 4.19
N GLU A 82 10.38 3.67 4.07
CA GLU A 82 11.38 3.33 3.06
C GLU A 82 10.76 2.86 1.74
N PHE A 83 9.96 3.74 1.13
CA PHE A 83 9.29 3.52 -0.15
C PHE A 83 9.28 4.80 -1.00
N ASP A 84 9.07 4.62 -2.29
CA ASP A 84 8.85 5.70 -3.24
C ASP A 84 7.35 6.00 -3.35
N ALA A 85 6.94 7.23 -3.05
CA ALA A 85 5.56 7.66 -3.15
C ALA A 85 5.34 8.35 -4.51
N LYS A 86 4.63 7.68 -5.41
CA LYS A 86 4.16 8.23 -6.69
C LYS A 86 2.64 8.06 -6.79
N PRO A 87 1.84 8.54 -5.81
CA PRO A 87 0.39 8.53 -5.96
C PRO A 87 0.04 9.25 -7.25
N GLY A 88 -0.66 8.56 -8.15
CA GLY A 88 -1.18 9.20 -9.36
C GLY A 88 -1.98 10.44 -8.97
N LYS A 89 -1.87 11.52 -9.74
CA LYS A 89 -2.76 12.69 -9.63
C LYS A 89 -4.17 12.30 -10.05
N ASP A 90 -4.86 11.46 -9.28
CA ASP A 90 -6.28 11.22 -9.46
C ASP A 90 -7.04 12.13 -8.50
N GLU A 91 -7.27 13.35 -9.01
CA GLU A 91 -8.42 14.17 -8.69
C GLU A 91 -9.69 13.31 -8.67
N LYS A 92 -10.29 13.15 -7.48
CA LYS A 92 -11.72 13.39 -7.21
C LYS A 92 -12.07 12.81 -5.84
N HIS A 93 -11.94 13.67 -4.83
CA HIS A 93 -12.78 13.58 -3.64
C HIS A 93 -14.23 13.67 -4.12
N HIS A 94 -14.94 12.54 -4.22
CA HIS A 94 -16.39 12.57 -4.20
C HIS A 94 -16.81 12.92 -2.76
N HIS A 95 -16.81 14.23 -2.48
CA HIS A 95 -17.62 14.80 -1.41
C HIS A 95 -19.07 14.43 -1.72
N HIS A 96 -19.61 13.43 -1.04
CA HIS A 96 -21.05 13.26 -1.00
C HIS A 96 -21.57 14.38 -0.09
N HIS A 97 -21.94 15.49 -0.73
CA HIS A 97 -22.59 16.63 -0.08
C HIS A 97 -23.89 16.10 0.56
N LEU A 98 -23.99 16.23 1.88
CA LEU A 98 -25.20 15.95 2.65
C LEU A 98 -26.35 16.77 2.06
N GLY A 99 -27.45 16.08 1.71
CA GLY A 99 -28.67 16.71 1.25
C GLY A 99 -29.18 17.71 2.27
N GLU A 100 -29.34 18.95 1.81
CA GLU A 100 -29.89 20.08 2.53
C GLU A 100 -31.30 19.76 3.06
N GLU A 101 -31.52 20.11 4.32
CA GLU A 101 -32.83 20.20 4.95
C GLU A 101 -33.73 21.12 4.12
N GLN A 102 -34.82 20.57 3.55
CA GLN A 102 -35.90 21.39 3.04
C GLN A 102 -36.88 21.69 4.17
N GLU A 103 -36.57 22.73 4.95
CA GLU A 103 -37.63 23.56 5.53
C GLU A 103 -38.04 24.58 4.47
N HIS A 104 -39.30 24.54 4.02
CA HIS A 104 -40.05 25.75 3.68
C HIS A 104 -41.55 25.46 3.51
N LYS A 105 -42.30 26.01 4.47
CA LYS A 105 -43.68 26.56 4.44
C LYS A 105 -44.86 25.69 4.02
#